data_AF-A0A1G8AI38-F1
#
_entry.id   AF-A0A1G8AI38-F1
#
_cell.length_a   1.000
_cell.length_b   1.000
_cell.length_c   1.000
_cell.angle_alpha   90.00
_cell.angle_beta   90.00
_cell.angle_gamma   90.00
#
_symmetry.space_group_name_H-M   'P 1'
#
loop_
_entity.id
_entity.type
_entity.pdbx_description
1 polymer ?
#
loop_
_entity_poly.entity_id
_entity_poly.type
_entity_poly.pdbx_seq_one_letter_code
_entity_poly.pdbx_strand_id
1 'polypeptide(L)' 'RYTSQTCPVCGAKKNVRGRMYRCSCGYTQHRDIHGAANLLSKVLYENQIQSLPFEIQKPTYLRIA' A
#
# COMPACT_ATOMS: atom_id res chain seq x y z
N ARG A 1 0.42 0.27 13.58
CA ARG A 1 1.84 -0.14 13.66
C ARG A 1 2.13 -1.08 12.48
N TYR A 2 3.26 -0.91 11.79
CA TYR A 2 3.68 -1.70 10.60
C TYR A 2 2.78 -1.60 9.35
N THR A 3 2.01 -0.52 9.20
CA THR A 3 1.11 -0.33 8.05
C THR A 3 1.84 -0.23 6.72
N SER A 4 3.04 0.33 6.67
CA SER A 4 3.83 0.43 5.43
C SER A 4 4.55 -0.87 5.02
N GLN A 5 4.51 -1.90 5.87
CA GLN A 5 5.20 -3.18 5.63
C GLN A 5 4.22 -4.31 5.29
N THR A 6 3.01 -4.27 5.86
CA THR A 6 2.00 -5.33 5.71
C THR A 6 1.31 -5.26 4.36
N CYS A 7 1.31 -6.36 3.60
CA CYS A 7 0.54 -6.47 2.38
C CYS A 7 -0.97 -6.59 2.68
N PRO A 8 -1.85 -5.78 2.05
CA PRO A 8 -3.30 -5.86 2.26
C PRO A 8 -3.95 -7.10 1.64
N VAL A 9 -3.23 -7.82 0.77
CA VAL A 9 -3.76 -9.00 0.06
C VAL A 9 -3.40 -10.30 0.78
N CYS A 10 -2.12 -10.47 1.16
CA CYS A 10 -1.64 -11.73 1.76
C CYS A 10 -1.17 -11.59 3.21
N GLY A 11 -1.17 -10.39 3.79
CA GLY A 11 -0.71 -10.14 5.16
C GLY A 11 0.82 -10.22 5.37
N ALA A 12 1.59 -10.60 4.35
CA ALA A 12 3.05 -10.69 4.47
C ALA A 12 3.67 -9.32 4.79
N LYS A 13 4.72 -9.33 5.63
CA LYS A 13 5.46 -8.12 5.99
C LYS A 13 6.74 -8.03 5.19
N LYS A 14 6.99 -6.86 4.60
CA LYS A 14 8.21 -6.59 3.82
C LYS A 14 8.74 -5.20 4.09
N ASN A 15 10.04 -5.09 4.31
CA ASN A 15 10.73 -3.80 4.35
C ASN A 15 11.08 -3.35 2.94
N VAL A 16 10.40 -2.32 2.44
CA VAL A 16 10.60 -1.79 1.09
C VAL A 16 11.48 -0.54 1.13
N ARG A 17 12.60 -0.56 0.40
CA ARG A 17 13.52 0.59 0.26
C ARG A 17 13.18 1.50 -0.93
N GLY A 18 12.48 0.98 -1.95
CA GLY A 18 12.12 1.74 -3.16
C GLY A 18 10.77 2.45 -3.10
N ARG A 19 10.43 3.17 -4.18
CA ARG A 19 9.13 3.84 -4.36
C ARG A 19 7.97 2.88 -4.62
N MET A 20 8.25 1.69 -5.14
CA MET A 20 7.24 0.68 -5.40
C MET A 20 7.25 -0.39 -4.31
N TYR A 21 6.11 -0.59 -3.66
CA TYR A 21 5.86 -1.78 -2.87
C TYR A 21 5.57 -2.93 -3.83
N ARG A 22 6.33 -4.03 -3.71
CA ARG A 22 6.14 -5.25 -4.50
C ARG A 22 6.09 -6.45 -3.56
N CYS A 23 4.95 -7.12 -3.50
CA CYS A 23 4.77 -8.35 -2.74
C CYS A 23 5.03 -9.59 -3.61
N SER A 24 5.37 -10.71 -2.97
CA SER A 24 5.46 -12.01 -3.64
C SER A 24 4.09 -12.53 -4.11
N CYS A 25 2.98 -12.08 -3.50
CA CYS A 25 1.62 -12.45 -3.93
C CYS A 25 1.15 -11.75 -5.21
N GLY A 26 2.00 -10.94 -5.86
CA GLY A 26 1.64 -10.18 -7.06
C GLY A 26 1.13 -8.76 -6.81
N TYR A 27 0.84 -8.38 -5.57
CA TYR A 27 0.44 -7.00 -5.25
C TYR A 27 1.60 -6.00 -5.50
N THR A 28 1.34 -5.01 -6.34
CA THR A 28 2.27 -3.91 -6.61
C THR A 28 1.59 -2.56 -6.57
N GLN A 29 2.14 -1.62 -5.80
CA GLN A 29 1.60 -0.26 -5.70
C GLN A 29 2.70 0.73 -5.32
N HIS A 30 2.50 2.01 -5.60
CA HIS A 30 3.36 3.06 -5.05
C HIS A 30 3.34 3.03 -3.52
N ARG A 31 4.51 3.18 -2.89
CA ARG A 31 4.69 3.00 -1.44
C ARG A 31 3.83 3.95 -0.61
N ASP A 32 3.72 5.20 -1.03
CA ASP A 32 2.97 6.21 -0.28
C ASP A 32 1.47 5.97 -0.40
N ILE A 33 1.00 5.56 -1.59
CA ILE A 33 -0.37 5.13 -1.83
C ILE A 33 -0.69 3.89 -0.99
N HIS A 34 0.19 2.89 -1.00
CA HIS A 34 0.05 1.69 -0.19
C HIS A 34 -0.03 1.99 1.31
N GLY A 35 0.82 2.91 1.81
CA GLY A 35 0.80 3.34 3.20
C GLY A 35 -0.51 4.04 3.57
N ALA A 36 -1.00 4.96 2.73
CA ALA A 36 -2.27 5.65 2.92
C ALA A 36 -3.45 4.69 2.87
N ALA A 37 -3.49 3.78 1.89
CA ALA A 37 -4.51 2.75 1.76
C ALA A 37 -4.56 1.83 2.99
N ASN A 38 -3.40 1.39 3.48
CA ASN A 38 -3.34 0.55 4.67
C ASN A 38 -3.76 1.30 5.94
N LEU A 39 -3.43 2.58 6.07
CA LEU A 39 -3.90 3.41 7.18
C LEU A 39 -5.42 3.55 7.14
N LEU A 40 -5.99 3.88 5.97
CA LEU A 40 -7.44 3.96 5.77
C LEU A 40 -8.13 2.63 6.11
N SER A 41 -7.60 1.52 5.60
CA SER A 41 -8.11 0.18 5.88
C SER A 41 -8.15 -0.11 7.38
N LYS A 42 -7.09 0.24 8.14
CA LYS A 42 -7.08 0.09 9.60
C LYS A 42 -8.19 0.87 10.31
N VAL A 43 -8.56 2.04 9.79
CA VAL A 43 -9.63 2.85 10.38
C VAL A 43 -11.00 2.25 10.07
N LEU A 44 -11.18 1.75 8.83
CA LEU A 44 -12.45 1.19 8.38
C LEU A 44 -12.75 -0.21 8.96
N TYR A 45 -11.72 -1.02 9.18
CA TYR A 45 -11.85 -2.43 9.57
C TYR A 45 -11.24 -2.72 10.95
N GLU A 46 -11.43 -1.83 11.92
CA GLU A 46 -11.08 -2.08 13.33
C GLU A 46 -9.63 -2.58 13.55
N ASN A 47 -8.67 -1.86 12.99
CA ASN A 47 -7.25 -2.18 12.98
C ASN A 47 -6.78 -3.34 12.09
N GLN A 48 -7.63 -3.90 11.25
CA GLN A 48 -7.23 -4.89 10.24
C GLN A 48 -6.78 -4.20 8.94
N ILE A 49 -5.85 -4.82 8.22
CA ILE A 49 -5.38 -4.35 6.91
C ILE A 49 -5.90 -5.32 5.86
N GLN A 50 -6.72 -4.82 4.96
CA GLN A 50 -7.36 -5.56 3.87
C GLN A 50 -7.33 -4.74 2.58
N SER A 51 -7.58 -5.40 1.44
CA SER A 51 -7.71 -4.70 0.15
C SER A 51 -8.93 -3.78 0.14
N LEU A 52 -8.75 -2.57 -0.38
CA LEU A 52 -9.85 -1.62 -0.56
C LEU A 52 -10.65 -1.95 -1.83
N PRO A 53 -11.98 -1.74 -1.85
CA PRO A 53 -12.86 -2.13 -2.95
C PRO A 53 -12.79 -1.20 -4.18
N PHE A 54 -11.92 -0.19 -4.17
CA PHE A 54 -11.81 0.79 -5.25
C PHE A 54 -10.43 0.75 -5.92
N GLU A 55 -10.40 1.06 -7.21
CA GLU A 55 -9.17 1.15 -7.96
C GLU A 55 -8.45 2.48 -7.69
N ILE A 56 -7.13 2.39 -7.47
CA ILE A 56 -6.30 3.58 -7.26
C ILE A 56 -5.62 3.95 -8.57
N GLN A 57 -5.85 5.18 -9.02
CA GLN A 57 -5.20 5.71 -10.22
C GLN A 57 -3.68 5.77 -10.05
N LYS A 58 -2.96 5.53 -11.15
CA LYS A 58 -1.50 5.59 -11.14
C LYS A 58 -1.04 7.06 -11.03
N PRO A 59 -0.18 7.40 -10.06
CA PRO A 59 0.31 8.77 -9.93
C PRO A 59 1.26 9.10 -11.08
N THR A 60 1.12 10.30 -11.64
CA THR A 60 2.08 10.90 -12.57
C THR A 60 2.98 11.86 -11.78
N TYR A 61 4.29 11.83 -12.07
CA TYR A 61 5.23 12.79 -11.47
C TYR A 61 5.43 13.93 -12.44
N LEU A 62 4.97 15.12 -12.07
CA LEU A 62 5.35 16.34 -12.77
C LEU A 62 6.75 16.72 -12.27
N ARG A 63 7.74 16.66 -13.15
CA ARG A 63 9.06 17.23 -12.87
C ARG A 63 9.01 18.71 -13.21
N ILE A 64 9.48 19.56 -12.30
CA ILE A 64 9.70 20.97 -12.60
C ILE A 64 10.80 21.02 -13.67
N ALA A 65 10.49 21.63 -14.80
CA ALA A 65 11.42 21.88 -15.90
C ALA A 65 12.36 23.03 -15.56
#